data_AF-A0A6H9YHJ7-F1
#
_entry.id   AF-A0A6H9YHJ7-F1
#
_cell.length_a   1.000
_cell.length_b   1.000
_cell.length_c   1.000
_cell.angle_alpha   90.00
_cell.angle_beta   90.00
_cell.angle_gamma   90.00
#
_symmetry.space_group_name_H-M   'P 1'
#
loop_
_entity.id
_entity.type
_entity.pdbx_description
1 polymer ?
#
loop_
_entity_poly.entity_id
_entity_poly.type
_entity_poly.pdbx_seq_one_letter_code
_entity_poly.pdbx_strand_id
1 'polypeptide(L)' 'MAVFRWITRYNTRRRHSRLGQISPINYEKTAGSLTTAT' A
#
# COMPACT_ATOMS: atom_id res chain seq x y z
N MET A 1 -18.61 -2.71 11.47
CA MET A 1 -17.56 -3.34 10.63
C MET A 1 -17.43 -2.75 9.21
N ALA A 2 -17.98 -1.56 8.91
CA ALA A 2 -17.88 -0.94 7.57
C ALA A 2 -16.54 -0.20 7.33
N VAL A 3 -16.03 0.47 8.38
CA VAL A 3 -14.74 1.19 8.35
C VAL A 3 -13.58 0.27 8.00
N PHE A 4 -13.46 -0.90 8.64
CA PHE A 4 -12.41 -1.86 8.34
C PHE A 4 -12.44 -2.32 6.88
N ARG A 5 -13.63 -2.62 6.35
CA ARG A 5 -13.79 -2.96 4.91
C ARG A 5 -13.34 -1.83 4.00
N TRP A 6 -13.66 -0.58 4.32
CA TRP A 6 -13.23 0.58 3.54
C TRP A 6 -11.70 0.76 3.59
N ILE A 7 -11.10 0.66 4.77
CA ILE A 7 -9.65 0.77 4.97
C ILE A 7 -8.91 -0.32 4.20
N THR A 8 -9.34 -1.59 4.29
CA THR A 8 -8.71 -2.68 3.54
C THR A 8 -8.81 -2.45 2.03
N ARG A 9 -9.96 -1.98 1.54
CA ARG A 9 -10.13 -1.63 0.12
C ARG A 9 -9.21 -0.49 -0.29
N TYR A 10 -9.09 0.55 0.53
CA TYR A 10 -8.21 1.68 0.26
C TYR A 10 -6.75 1.24 0.13
N ASN A 11 -6.23 0.51 1.12
CA ASN A 11 -4.83 0.09 1.17
C ASN A 11 -4.44 -0.89 0.06
N THR A 12 -5.39 -1.68 -0.46
CA THR A 12 -5.10 -2.72 -1.47
C THR A 12 -5.46 -2.32 -2.90
N ARG A 13 -6.50 -1.50 -3.10
CA ARG A 13 -7.04 -1.19 -4.44
C ARG A 13 -6.76 0.24 -4.91
N ARG A 14 -6.69 1.24 -4.02
CA ARG A 14 -6.52 2.63 -4.45
C ARG A 14 -5.12 2.80 -5.03
N ARG A 15 -5.00 3.43 -6.20
CA ARG A 15 -3.72 3.78 -6.83
C ARG A 15 -3.47 5.27 -6.62
N HIS A 16 -2.26 5.63 -6.19
CA HIS A 16 -1.88 7.01 -5.90
C HIS A 16 -0.81 7.49 -6.88
N SER A 17 -1.05 8.62 -7.55
CA SER A 17 -0.06 9.26 -8.43
C SER A 17 1.24 9.56 -7.70
N ARG A 18 1.17 10.02 -6.44
CA ARG A 18 2.34 10.28 -5.59
C ARG A 18 3.21 9.05 -5.33
N LEU A 19 2.61 7.85 -5.32
CA LEU A 19 3.33 6.60 -5.12
C LEU A 19 3.72 5.94 -6.45
N GLY A 20 3.59 6.63 -7.59
CA GLY A 20 3.86 6.04 -8.91
C GLY A 20 2.73 5.16 -9.42
N GLN A 21 1.49 5.49 -9.08
CA GLN A 21 0.29 4.71 -9.42
C GLN A 21 0.29 3.30 -8.84
N ILE A 22 0.84 3.09 -7.64
CA ILE A 22 0.72 1.81 -6.93
C ILE A 22 -0.15 1.96 -5.68
N SER A 23 -0.60 0.83 -5.13
CA SER A 23 -1.36 0.83 -3.88
C SER A 23 -0.45 1.07 -2.68
N PRO A 24 -0.98 1.66 -1.59
CA PRO A 24 -0.20 1.94 -0.39
C PRO A 24 0.56 0.71 0.14
N ILE A 25 -0.11 -0.46 0.20
CA ILE A 25 0.53 -1.69 0.67
C ILE A 25 1.67 -2.17 -0.23
N ASN A 26 1.57 -1.97 -1.54
CA ASN A 26 2.62 -2.38 -2.48
C ASN A 26 3.82 -1.43 -2.37
N TYR A 27 3.57 -0.13 -2.20
CA TYR A 27 4.63 0.83 -1.93
C TYR A 27 5.40 0.47 -0.66
N GLU A 28 4.72 0.18 0.44
CA GLU A 28 5.36 -0.23 1.70
C GLU A 28 6.11 -1.55 1.56
N LYS A 29 5.57 -2.53 0.82
CA LYS A 29 6.28 -3.79 0.54
C LYS A 29 7.56 -3.57 -0.25
N THR A 30 7.53 -2.72 -1.27
CA THR A 30 8.72 -2.38 -2.06
C THR A 30 9.73 -1.59 -1.23
N ALA A 31 9.27 -0.60 -0.44
CA ALA A 31 10.14 0.18 0.43
C ALA A 31 10.73 -0.65 1.58
N GLY A 32 9.93 -1.50 2.22
CA GLY A 32 10.37 -2.44 3.25
C GLY A 32 11.31 -3.51 2.71
N SER A 33 11.10 -3.97 1.47
CA SER A 33 12.04 -4.88 0.78
C SER A 33 13.43 -4.27 0.62
N LEU A 34 13.55 -2.94 0.47
CA LEU A 34 14.85 -2.26 0.43
C LEU A 34 15.53 -2.20 1.82
N THR A 35 14.77 -2.43 2.89
CA THR A 35 15.26 -2.39 4.28
C THR A 35 15.68 -3.78 4.78
N THR A 36 15.22 -4.86 4.13
CA THR A 36 15.57 -6.26 4.42
C THR A 36 16.64 -6.79 3.47
N ALA A 37 17.73 -6.03 3.33
CA ALA A 37 18.96 -6.50 2.70
C ALA A 37 20.06 -6.44 3.76
N THR A 38 20.10 -7.47 4.60
CA THR A 38 21.15 -7.72 5.60
C THR A 38 21.57 -9.18 5.52
#